data_AF-A0A2D9XKZ2-F1
#
_entry.id   AF-A0A2D9XKZ2-F1
#
_cell.length_a   1.000
_cell.length_b   1.000
_cell.length_c   1.000
_cell.angle_alpha   90.00
_cell.angle_beta   90.00
_cell.angle_gamma   90.00
#
_symmetry.space_group_name_H-M   'P 1'
#
loop_
_entity.id
_entity.type
_entity.pdbx_description
1 polymer ?
#
loop_
_entity_poly.entity_id
_entity_poly.type
_entity_poly.pdbx_seq_one_letter_code
_entity_poly.pdbx_strand_id
1 'polypeptide(L)'
;MKNNLYILMMLSIGLIITSCSDDEEVINPDPINNVILGCTDDTASNYNPAATDDDGSCIYEVSGCTNENALNYDSEATIDDGSCIILGCTDENAINYDPEATDDNGSCEYSNASILNGIWNIISLEYQTEIDLSDIPTIGPLLGVQDISGEASNAGIWSFQYPEYIYSNNLNFTTEPITIVSFDVPGIPVDVSSDGNWILTNNDNVLVITDSNTGIESLYEIISITNTNAVISGIVPFSQEVMGMAFDLDIEMEMILEKQ
;
A
#
# COMPACT_ATOMS: atom_id res chain seq x y z
N MET A 1 31.84 -23.93 -55.61
CA MET A 1 32.35 -24.76 -56.72
C MET A 1 33.85 -24.54 -56.84
N LYS A 2 34.63 -25.63 -56.74
CA LYS A 2 36.02 -25.85 -57.24
C LYS A 2 37.12 -24.91 -56.73
N ASN A 3 38.37 -25.29 -56.50
CA ASN A 3 39.16 -26.53 -56.40
C ASN A 3 40.55 -25.96 -56.00
N ASN A 4 41.18 -26.40 -54.92
CA ASN A 4 42.25 -27.40 -54.94
C ASN A 4 43.39 -27.14 -55.97
N LEU A 5 44.61 -26.90 -55.46
CA LEU A 5 45.70 -27.90 -55.43
C LEU A 5 47.04 -27.62 -56.19
N TYR A 6 48.14 -27.81 -55.43
CA TYR A 6 49.56 -28.13 -55.75
C TYR A 6 50.45 -27.18 -56.59
N ILE A 7 51.66 -26.90 -56.08
CA ILE A 7 52.90 -27.53 -56.58
C ILE A 7 54.06 -27.38 -55.58
N LEU A 8 54.67 -28.54 -55.33
CA LEU A 8 55.86 -28.87 -54.57
C LEU A 8 57.09 -28.71 -55.47
N MET A 9 58.17 -28.04 -55.03
CA MET A 9 59.52 -28.40 -55.46
C MET A 9 60.53 -28.20 -54.33
N MET A 10 61.13 -29.32 -53.96
CA MET A 10 62.23 -29.49 -53.04
C MET A 10 63.58 -29.30 -53.76
N LEU A 11 64.61 -29.04 -52.94
CA LEU A 11 66.03 -29.43 -53.05
C LEU A 11 67.07 -28.48 -53.69
N SER A 12 67.98 -27.99 -52.84
CA SER A 12 69.46 -28.12 -52.96
C SER A 12 70.11 -27.54 -51.69
N ILE A 13 70.44 -28.33 -50.66
CA ILE A 13 71.76 -28.96 -50.39
C ILE A 13 72.94 -27.98 -50.42
N GLY A 14 73.67 -27.88 -49.30
CA GLY A 14 75.12 -27.61 -49.34
C GLY A 14 75.69 -26.72 -48.23
N LEU A 15 76.07 -27.33 -47.12
CA LEU A 15 76.83 -26.79 -45.99
C LEU A 15 78.29 -26.44 -46.40
N ILE A 16 78.92 -25.40 -45.81
CA ILE A 16 80.22 -25.43 -45.07
C ILE A 16 80.83 -24.02 -44.88
N ILE A 17 80.81 -23.59 -43.61
CA ILE A 17 81.85 -22.99 -42.76
C ILE A 17 82.95 -22.10 -43.40
N THR A 18 82.98 -20.85 -42.95
CA THR A 18 84.13 -19.92 -42.84
C THR A 18 83.73 -18.91 -41.76
N SER A 19 84.46 -18.49 -40.75
CA SER A 19 85.76 -18.80 -40.11
C SER A 19 85.73 -17.97 -38.81
N CYS A 20 86.28 -18.49 -37.70
CA CYS A 20 86.21 -17.88 -36.37
C CYS A 20 86.64 -16.40 -36.32
N SER A 21 85.87 -15.60 -35.57
CA SER A 21 86.41 -14.58 -34.67
C SER A 21 85.82 -14.87 -33.30
N ASP A 22 86.70 -15.32 -32.40
CA ASP A 22 86.43 -15.40 -30.97
C ASP A 22 86.28 -13.97 -30.45
N ASP A 23 85.04 -13.52 -30.30
CA ASP A 23 84.65 -12.62 -29.22
C ASP A 23 83.41 -13.25 -28.62
N GLU A 24 83.60 -13.97 -27.52
CA GLU A 24 82.53 -14.46 -26.66
C GLU A 24 81.68 -13.25 -26.24
N GLU A 25 80.61 -12.98 -26.99
CA GLU A 25 79.46 -12.33 -26.37
C GLU A 25 78.94 -13.36 -25.38
N VAL A 26 79.29 -13.14 -24.13
CA VAL A 26 78.69 -13.78 -22.97
C VAL A 26 77.19 -13.53 -23.13
N ILE A 27 76.48 -14.46 -23.76
CA ILE A 27 75.07 -14.66 -23.49
C ILE A 27 75.08 -15.15 -22.05
N ASN A 28 75.16 -14.21 -21.11
CA ASN A 28 74.71 -14.48 -19.76
C ASN A 28 73.25 -14.88 -20.00
N PRO A 29 72.84 -16.16 -19.81
CA PRO A 29 71.43 -16.40 -19.70
C PRO A 29 71.02 -15.55 -18.51
N ASP A 30 70.39 -14.40 -18.79
CA ASP A 30 69.75 -13.55 -17.82
C ASP A 30 69.15 -14.50 -16.77
N PRO A 31 69.60 -14.46 -15.50
CA PRO A 31 69.36 -15.53 -14.54
C PRO A 31 67.87 -15.76 -14.53
N ILE A 32 67.41 -16.87 -15.14
CA ILE A 32 66.03 -17.10 -15.60
C ILE A 32 65.12 -16.26 -14.74
N ASN A 33 64.79 -15.05 -15.20
CA ASN A 33 64.03 -14.13 -14.37
C ASN A 33 62.73 -14.88 -14.17
N ASN A 34 62.54 -15.41 -12.97
CA ASN A 34 61.45 -16.32 -12.68
C ASN A 34 60.22 -15.44 -12.51
N VAL A 35 59.80 -14.87 -13.63
CA VAL A 35 58.66 -13.97 -13.75
C VAL A 35 57.45 -14.84 -13.49
N ILE A 36 56.92 -14.73 -12.28
CA ILE A 36 55.66 -15.33 -11.93
C ILE A 36 54.62 -14.25 -12.23
N LEU A 37 53.89 -14.44 -13.34
CA LEU A 37 52.79 -13.56 -13.72
C LEU A 37 51.59 -13.78 -12.79
N GLY A 38 50.95 -12.69 -12.41
CA GLY A 38 49.70 -12.68 -11.65
C GLY A 38 49.47 -11.33 -10.96
N CYS A 39 48.30 -11.16 -10.34
CA CYS A 39 48.00 -9.90 -9.65
C CYS A 39 48.96 -9.65 -8.47
N THR A 40 49.66 -8.51 -8.49
CA THR A 40 50.59 -8.10 -7.42
C THR A 40 49.98 -7.16 -6.37
N ASP A 41 48.73 -6.74 -6.57
CA ASP A 41 47.99 -5.85 -5.66
C ASP A 41 47.32 -6.65 -4.54
N ASP A 42 47.66 -6.40 -3.28
CA ASP A 42 47.15 -7.13 -2.11
C ASP A 42 45.69 -6.78 -1.75
N THR A 43 45.11 -5.77 -2.38
CA THR A 43 43.69 -5.41 -2.25
C THR A 43 42.78 -6.11 -3.26
N ALA A 44 43.35 -6.78 -4.28
CA ALA A 44 42.58 -7.53 -5.26
C ALA A 44 42.22 -8.94 -4.75
N SER A 45 41.04 -9.42 -5.11
CA SER A 45 40.52 -10.74 -4.69
C SER A 45 41.35 -11.94 -5.19
N ASN A 46 42.10 -11.75 -6.28
CA ASN A 46 42.99 -12.75 -6.87
C ASN A 46 44.49 -12.42 -6.67
N TYR A 47 44.82 -11.62 -5.64
CA TYR A 47 46.20 -11.36 -5.25
C TYR A 47 47.04 -12.65 -5.17
N ASN A 48 48.19 -12.65 -5.83
CA ASN A 48 49.14 -13.74 -5.78
C ASN A 48 50.44 -13.26 -5.11
N PRO A 49 50.73 -13.66 -3.85
CA PRO A 49 51.95 -13.23 -3.15
C PRO A 49 53.23 -13.79 -3.77
N ALA A 50 53.13 -14.79 -4.66
CA ALA A 50 54.27 -15.32 -5.42
C ALA A 50 54.49 -14.58 -6.75
N ALA A 51 53.56 -13.72 -7.20
CA ALA A 51 53.73 -12.96 -8.43
C ALA A 51 54.83 -11.90 -8.29
N THR A 52 55.69 -11.82 -9.28
CA THR A 52 56.80 -10.85 -9.33
C THR A 52 56.50 -9.68 -10.26
N ASP A 53 55.58 -9.87 -11.20
CA ASP A 53 55.19 -8.89 -12.22
C ASP A 53 53.67 -8.97 -12.44
N ASP A 54 53.01 -7.81 -12.42
CA ASP A 54 51.58 -7.69 -12.69
C ASP A 54 51.29 -8.01 -14.16
N ASP A 55 50.37 -8.95 -14.39
CA ASP A 55 49.89 -9.34 -15.72
C ASP A 55 48.58 -8.63 -16.11
N GLY A 56 48.09 -7.72 -15.25
CA GLY A 56 46.84 -7.02 -15.42
C GLY A 56 45.61 -7.88 -15.12
N SER A 57 45.79 -9.04 -14.47
CA SER A 57 44.69 -9.94 -14.11
C SER A 57 43.96 -9.54 -12.81
N CYS A 58 44.37 -8.48 -12.10
CA CYS A 58 43.77 -8.09 -10.83
C CYS A 58 42.24 -7.92 -10.89
N ILE A 59 41.53 -8.64 -10.03
CA ILE A 59 40.08 -8.60 -9.87
C ILE A 59 39.77 -7.80 -8.62
N TYR A 60 39.29 -6.57 -8.81
CA TYR A 60 38.83 -5.71 -7.73
C TYR A 60 37.35 -5.94 -7.48
N GLU A 61 37.00 -6.12 -6.21
CA GLU A 61 35.61 -6.19 -5.80
C GLU A 61 35.06 -4.76 -5.68
N VAL A 62 34.03 -4.45 -6.46
CA VAL A 62 33.32 -3.18 -6.38
C VAL A 62 32.02 -3.41 -5.63
N SER A 63 31.89 -2.79 -4.46
CA SER A 63 30.67 -2.80 -3.67
C SER A 63 29.66 -1.81 -4.23
N GLY A 64 28.42 -2.27 -4.42
CA GLY A 64 27.30 -1.44 -4.85
C GLY A 64 26.06 -2.29 -5.11
N CYS A 65 24.98 -1.68 -5.57
CA CYS A 65 23.78 -2.45 -5.87
C CYS A 65 23.94 -3.28 -7.14
N THR A 66 23.84 -4.60 -7.02
CA THR A 66 23.95 -5.53 -8.17
C THR A 66 22.61 -5.88 -8.82
N ASN A 67 21.49 -5.45 -8.24
CA ASN A 67 20.15 -5.72 -8.75
C ASN A 67 19.79 -4.76 -9.89
N GLU A 68 19.66 -5.28 -11.11
CA GLU A 68 19.31 -4.51 -12.32
C GLU A 68 17.95 -3.79 -12.27
N ASN A 69 17.05 -4.21 -11.38
CA ASN A 69 15.74 -3.58 -11.18
C ASN A 69 15.75 -2.48 -10.11
N ALA A 70 16.86 -2.27 -9.40
CA ALA A 70 16.98 -1.23 -8.40
C ALA A 70 17.20 0.15 -9.00
N LEU A 71 16.72 1.18 -8.32
CA LEU A 71 16.87 2.58 -8.75
C LEU A 71 18.34 3.03 -8.79
N ASN A 72 19.17 2.45 -7.93
CA ASN A 72 20.61 2.72 -7.80
C ASN A 72 21.47 1.55 -8.29
N TYR A 73 20.97 0.74 -9.23
CA TYR A 73 21.76 -0.30 -9.88
C TYR A 73 23.11 0.25 -10.38
N ASP A 74 24.19 -0.43 -10.01
CA ASP A 74 25.54 -0.15 -10.47
C ASP A 74 26.04 -1.31 -11.33
N SER A 75 26.25 -1.07 -12.63
CA SER A 75 26.72 -2.09 -13.56
C SER A 75 28.15 -2.53 -13.32
N GLU A 76 28.94 -1.73 -12.60
CA GLU A 76 30.32 -2.06 -12.24
C GLU A 76 30.40 -2.79 -10.89
N ALA A 77 29.32 -2.82 -10.11
CA ALA A 77 29.30 -3.53 -8.84
C ALA A 77 29.41 -5.05 -9.06
N THR A 78 30.38 -5.65 -8.38
CA THR A 78 30.61 -7.10 -8.39
C THR A 78 30.17 -7.76 -7.08
N ILE A 79 29.93 -6.96 -6.03
CA ILE A 79 29.44 -7.40 -4.73
C ILE A 79 28.26 -6.53 -4.33
N ASP A 80 27.14 -7.19 -4.01
CA ASP A 80 25.99 -6.52 -3.40
C ASP A 80 26.35 -6.04 -1.99
N ASP A 81 26.25 -4.73 -1.79
CA ASP A 81 26.47 -4.10 -0.49
C ASP A 81 25.17 -3.88 0.29
N GLY A 82 24.04 -4.34 -0.24
CA GLY A 82 22.71 -4.15 0.36
C GLY A 82 22.19 -2.72 0.23
N SER A 83 22.81 -1.88 -0.62
CA SER A 83 22.35 -0.51 -0.85
C SER A 83 21.20 -0.41 -1.85
N CYS A 84 20.79 -1.50 -2.48
CA CYS A 84 19.75 -1.50 -3.52
C CYS A 84 18.45 -0.83 -3.06
N ILE A 85 17.98 0.14 -3.84
CA ILE A 85 16.72 0.86 -3.64
C ILE A 85 15.67 0.24 -4.54
N ILE A 86 14.77 -0.55 -3.95
CA ILE A 86 13.62 -1.15 -4.62
C ILE A 86 12.38 -0.35 -4.21
N LEU A 87 11.75 0.29 -5.18
CA LEU A 87 10.54 1.08 -4.98
C LEU A 87 9.30 0.17 -4.99
N GLY A 88 8.49 0.23 -3.93
CA GLY A 88 7.24 -0.49 -3.83
C GLY A 88 6.47 -0.08 -2.58
N CYS A 89 5.42 -0.82 -2.22
CA CYS A 89 4.75 -0.58 -0.95
C CYS A 89 5.48 -1.34 0.18
N THR A 90 5.94 -0.63 1.20
CA THR A 90 6.69 -1.22 2.33
C THR A 90 5.83 -1.52 3.56
N ASP A 91 4.54 -1.18 3.53
CA ASP A 91 3.61 -1.42 4.63
C ASP A 91 2.98 -2.82 4.54
N GLU A 92 3.25 -3.67 5.53
CA GLU A 92 2.73 -5.04 5.63
C GLU A 92 1.20 -5.12 5.74
N ASN A 93 0.52 -4.01 6.05
CA ASN A 93 -0.94 -3.92 6.13
C ASN A 93 -1.60 -3.51 4.81
N ALA A 94 -0.82 -3.16 3.79
CA ALA A 94 -1.33 -2.82 2.46
C ALA A 94 -1.64 -4.08 1.63
N ILE A 95 -2.63 -3.98 0.76
CA ILE A 95 -3.04 -5.05 -0.17
C ILE A 95 -1.92 -5.39 -1.17
N ASN A 96 -1.13 -4.39 -1.55
CA ASN A 96 -0.03 -4.50 -2.50
C ASN A 96 1.35 -4.40 -1.83
N TYR A 97 1.47 -4.80 -0.56
CA TYR A 97 2.74 -4.94 0.14
C TYR A 97 3.75 -5.74 -0.72
N ASP A 98 4.93 -5.16 -0.92
CA ASP A 98 6.04 -5.79 -1.62
C ASP A 98 7.18 -6.06 -0.61
N PRO A 99 7.42 -7.32 -0.24
CA PRO A 99 8.48 -7.65 0.71
C PRO A 99 9.90 -7.37 0.20
N GLU A 100 10.08 -7.18 -1.12
CA GLU A 100 11.36 -6.82 -1.71
C GLU A 100 11.58 -5.30 -1.77
N ALA A 101 10.53 -4.49 -1.53
CA ALA A 101 10.63 -3.04 -1.50
C ALA A 101 11.44 -2.58 -0.28
N THR A 102 12.45 -1.76 -0.53
CA THR A 102 13.26 -1.11 0.51
C THR A 102 12.75 0.30 0.82
N ASP A 103 12.06 0.91 -0.14
CA ASP A 103 11.63 2.30 -0.09
C ASP A 103 10.19 2.44 -0.59
N ASP A 104 9.38 3.16 0.20
CA ASP A 104 7.99 3.45 -0.16
C ASP A 104 7.94 4.47 -1.31
N ASN A 105 7.22 4.12 -2.36
CA ASN A 105 6.96 5.01 -3.50
C ASN A 105 5.56 5.65 -3.46
N GLY A 106 4.81 5.46 -2.37
CA GLY A 106 3.45 5.97 -2.20
C GLY A 106 2.40 5.17 -2.98
N SER A 107 2.73 3.96 -3.44
CA SER A 107 1.79 3.10 -4.15
C SER A 107 0.92 2.25 -3.24
N CYS A 108 1.12 2.26 -1.92
CA CYS A 108 0.37 1.44 -0.98
C CYS A 108 -1.15 1.59 -1.14
N GLU A 109 -1.82 0.49 -1.41
CA GLU A 109 -3.27 0.36 -1.53
C GLU A 109 -3.82 -0.31 -0.27
N TYR A 110 -4.80 0.32 0.37
CA TYR A 110 -5.40 -0.18 1.61
C TYR A 110 -6.86 -0.58 1.37
N SER A 111 -7.30 -1.64 2.07
CA SER A 111 -8.72 -1.99 2.10
C SER A 111 -9.53 -0.91 2.80
N ASN A 112 -10.81 -0.74 2.46
CA ASN A 112 -11.66 0.18 3.22
C ASN A 112 -11.76 -0.21 4.70
N ALA A 113 -11.58 -1.50 5.02
CA ALA A 113 -11.54 -1.97 6.41
C ALA A 113 -10.36 -1.35 7.18
N SER A 114 -9.17 -1.35 6.55
CA SER A 114 -7.96 -0.73 7.09
C SER A 114 -8.11 0.79 7.21
N ILE A 115 -8.72 1.44 6.22
CA ILE A 115 -8.94 2.90 6.23
C ILE A 115 -9.96 3.31 7.30
N LEU A 116 -11.05 2.55 7.46
CA LEU A 116 -12.08 2.77 8.49
C LEU A 116 -11.54 2.66 9.91
N ASN A 117 -10.49 1.88 10.15
CA ASN A 117 -9.92 1.69 11.48
C ASN A 117 -9.59 3.02 12.17
N GLY A 118 -10.14 3.27 13.36
CA GLY A 118 -9.94 4.50 14.12
C GLY A 118 -11.24 5.18 14.55
N ILE A 119 -11.09 6.41 15.05
CA ILE A 119 -12.19 7.22 15.57
C ILE A 119 -12.55 8.30 14.54
N TRP A 120 -13.84 8.46 14.31
CA TRP A 120 -14.43 9.34 13.30
C TRP A 120 -15.46 10.26 13.94
N ASN A 121 -15.28 11.55 13.79
CA ASN A 121 -16.27 12.56 14.19
C ASN A 121 -17.29 12.72 13.07
N ILE A 122 -18.58 12.68 13.37
CA ILE A 122 -19.64 12.97 12.41
C ILE A 122 -19.78 14.48 12.34
N ILE A 123 -19.11 15.11 11.39
CA ILE A 123 -19.07 16.57 11.28
C ILE A 123 -20.35 17.14 10.65
N SER A 124 -21.00 16.35 9.79
CA SER A 124 -22.28 16.67 9.16
C SER A 124 -23.14 15.40 9.07
N LEU A 125 -24.43 15.53 9.35
CA LEU A 125 -25.42 14.48 9.23
C LEU A 125 -26.69 15.07 8.64
N GLU A 126 -27.11 14.57 7.48
CA GLU A 126 -28.41 14.86 6.89
C GLU A 126 -29.32 13.66 7.16
N TYR A 127 -30.58 13.92 7.51
CA TYR A 127 -31.56 12.86 7.76
C TYR A 127 -32.88 13.18 7.08
N GLN A 128 -33.57 12.13 6.65
CA GLN A 128 -34.93 12.20 6.12
C GLN A 128 -35.74 10.95 6.54
N THR A 129 -37.01 11.14 6.86
CA THR A 129 -37.97 10.07 7.14
C THR A 129 -39.38 10.52 6.78
N GLU A 130 -40.25 9.57 6.47
CA GLU A 130 -41.69 9.80 6.32
C GLU A 130 -42.42 9.30 7.57
N ILE A 131 -43.42 10.05 8.06
CA ILE A 131 -44.29 9.62 9.15
C ILE A 131 -45.74 9.65 8.68
N ASP A 132 -46.45 8.52 8.79
CA ASP A 132 -47.89 8.46 8.55
C ASP A 132 -48.67 8.80 9.83
N LEU A 133 -49.36 9.93 9.82
CA LEU A 133 -50.17 10.39 10.95
C LEU A 133 -51.66 10.02 10.78
N SER A 134 -52.04 9.32 9.71
CA SER A 134 -53.44 8.99 9.38
C SER A 134 -54.16 8.24 10.50
N ASP A 135 -53.42 7.42 11.25
CA ASP A 135 -53.96 6.58 12.32
C ASP A 135 -54.15 7.30 13.66
N ILE A 136 -53.73 8.58 13.78
CA ILE A 136 -53.90 9.35 15.01
C ILE A 136 -55.37 9.78 15.17
N PRO A 137 -56.10 9.28 16.19
CA PRO A 137 -57.57 9.45 16.25
C PRO A 137 -58.07 10.89 16.37
N THR A 138 -57.22 11.81 16.85
CA THR A 138 -57.58 13.20 17.17
C THR A 138 -57.26 14.19 16.06
N ILE A 139 -56.38 13.85 15.11
CA ILE A 139 -55.85 14.78 14.07
C ILE A 139 -55.66 14.09 12.71
N GLY A 140 -55.60 12.76 12.67
CA GLY A 140 -55.08 11.94 11.57
C GLY A 140 -55.77 12.03 10.21
N PRO A 141 -57.10 12.18 10.09
CA PRO A 141 -57.74 12.23 8.76
C PRO A 141 -57.36 13.46 7.91
N LEU A 142 -56.75 14.49 8.51
CA LEU A 142 -56.37 15.75 7.85
C LEU A 142 -54.89 15.84 7.49
N LEU A 143 -54.01 15.01 8.07
CA LEU A 143 -52.56 15.18 7.96
C LEU A 143 -51.88 14.18 7.02
N GLY A 144 -52.38 12.95 6.90
CA GLY A 144 -51.76 11.95 6.02
C GLY A 144 -50.28 11.70 6.33
N VAL A 145 -49.50 11.42 5.27
CA VAL A 145 -48.04 11.25 5.34
C VAL A 145 -47.37 12.62 5.40
N GLN A 146 -46.38 12.75 6.28
CA GLN A 146 -45.56 13.94 6.44
C GLN A 146 -44.07 13.59 6.27
N ASP A 147 -43.36 14.41 5.50
CA ASP A 147 -41.92 14.31 5.32
C ASP A 147 -41.21 15.11 6.41
N ILE A 148 -40.23 14.48 7.05
CA ILE A 148 -39.36 15.11 8.04
C ILE A 148 -37.95 15.00 7.53
N SER A 149 -37.27 16.13 7.44
CA SER A 149 -35.86 16.17 7.08
C SER A 149 -35.14 17.25 7.87
N GLY A 150 -33.83 17.11 8.01
CA GLY A 150 -33.00 18.14 8.60
C GLY A 150 -31.52 17.80 8.55
N GLU A 151 -30.74 18.67 9.15
CA GLU A 151 -29.29 18.59 9.20
C GLU A 151 -28.82 18.72 10.65
N ALA A 152 -27.69 18.09 10.96
CA ALA A 152 -27.01 18.22 12.23
C ALA A 152 -25.50 18.33 12.02
N SER A 153 -24.85 19.16 12.83
CA SER A 153 -23.40 19.29 12.85
C SER A 153 -22.82 18.72 14.13
N ASN A 154 -21.62 18.14 14.07
CA ASN A 154 -20.99 17.46 15.20
C ASN A 154 -21.91 16.40 15.82
N ALA A 155 -22.54 15.59 14.97
CA ALA A 155 -23.66 14.72 15.34
C ALA A 155 -23.25 13.46 16.11
N GLY A 156 -21.98 13.35 16.52
CA GLY A 156 -21.49 12.23 17.30
C GLY A 156 -20.15 11.68 16.83
N ILE A 157 -19.87 10.46 17.26
CA ILE A 157 -18.61 9.75 16.99
C ILE A 157 -18.91 8.31 16.61
N TRP A 158 -18.17 7.81 15.61
CA TRP A 158 -18.06 6.39 15.25
C TRP A 158 -16.63 5.92 15.48
N SER A 159 -16.46 4.74 16.06
CA SER A 159 -15.15 4.11 16.26
C SER A 159 -15.18 2.72 15.64
N PHE A 160 -14.20 2.42 14.80
CA PHE A 160 -13.99 1.10 14.21
C PHE A 160 -12.65 0.54 14.64
N GLN A 161 -12.62 -0.74 14.96
CA GLN A 161 -11.41 -1.50 15.28
C GLN A 161 -11.22 -2.59 14.24
N TYR A 162 -10.08 -2.56 13.57
CA TYR A 162 -9.58 -3.58 12.65
C TYR A 162 -8.20 -4.02 13.13
N PRO A 163 -7.89 -5.33 13.19
CA PRO A 163 -8.60 -6.46 12.56
C PRO A 163 -9.66 -7.16 13.45
N GLU A 164 -10.03 -6.60 14.60
CA GLU A 164 -11.01 -7.22 15.50
C GLU A 164 -12.46 -7.13 15.01
N TYR A 165 -12.74 -6.26 14.04
CA TYR A 165 -14.07 -6.02 13.46
C TYR A 165 -15.12 -5.58 14.48
N ILE A 166 -14.71 -4.76 15.45
CA ILE A 166 -15.57 -4.19 16.50
C ILE A 166 -15.88 -2.73 16.17
N TYR A 167 -17.11 -2.30 16.39
CA TYR A 167 -17.49 -0.89 16.31
C TYR A 167 -18.14 -0.40 17.60
N SER A 168 -18.11 0.91 17.80
CA SER A 168 -19.01 1.62 18.70
C SER A 168 -19.42 2.94 18.09
N ASN A 169 -20.64 3.38 18.37
CA ASN A 169 -21.11 4.70 18.01
C ASN A 169 -21.84 5.41 19.15
N ASN A 170 -21.83 6.72 19.06
CA ASN A 170 -22.71 7.59 19.82
C ASN A 170 -23.16 8.71 18.90
N LEU A 171 -24.44 8.72 18.55
CA LEU A 171 -25.09 9.86 17.90
C LEU A 171 -25.62 10.78 18.99
N ASN A 172 -25.22 12.04 18.96
CA ASN A 172 -25.60 13.04 19.95
C ASN A 172 -25.81 14.38 19.27
N PHE A 173 -27.06 14.68 18.92
CA PHE A 173 -27.45 15.94 18.32
C PHE A 173 -28.89 16.31 18.68
N THR A 174 -29.33 17.49 18.29
CA THR A 174 -30.74 17.90 18.40
C THR A 174 -31.24 18.18 17.00
N THR A 175 -32.40 17.62 16.63
CA THR A 175 -33.01 17.88 15.34
C THR A 175 -33.38 19.36 15.21
N GLU A 176 -33.51 19.84 13.99
CA GLU A 176 -34.13 21.15 13.76
C GLU A 176 -35.60 21.11 14.21
N PRO A 177 -36.18 22.25 14.63
CA PRO A 177 -37.61 22.32 14.93
C PRO A 177 -38.44 21.96 13.70
N ILE A 178 -39.49 21.17 13.90
CA ILE A 178 -40.38 20.72 12.83
C ILE A 178 -41.70 21.47 12.94
N THR A 179 -42.12 22.15 11.88
CA THR A 179 -43.46 22.76 11.83
C THR A 179 -44.42 21.80 11.15
N ILE A 180 -45.37 21.27 11.91
CA ILE A 180 -46.47 20.46 11.37
C ILE A 180 -47.72 21.32 11.37
N VAL A 181 -48.20 21.70 10.18
CA VAL A 181 -49.32 22.62 9.96
C VAL A 181 -49.12 23.99 10.60
N SER A 182 -49.47 24.13 11.88
CA SER A 182 -49.42 25.37 12.66
C SER A 182 -48.92 25.15 14.09
N PHE A 183 -48.34 23.99 14.38
CA PHE A 183 -47.65 23.73 15.62
C PHE A 183 -46.16 23.53 15.35
N ASP A 184 -45.35 24.26 16.10
CA ASP A 184 -43.90 24.09 16.08
C ASP A 184 -43.54 23.02 17.12
N VAL A 185 -43.00 21.91 16.64
CA VAL A 185 -42.36 20.90 17.47
C VAL A 185 -40.93 21.36 17.71
N PRO A 186 -40.51 21.60 18.97
CA PRO A 186 -39.13 21.92 19.27
C PRO A 186 -38.19 20.81 18.77
N GLY A 187 -36.93 21.18 18.52
CA GLY A 187 -35.89 20.21 18.19
C GLY A 187 -35.85 19.06 19.20
N ILE A 188 -35.77 17.85 18.68
CA ILE A 188 -35.80 16.61 19.47
C ILE A 188 -34.35 16.21 19.74
N PRO A 189 -33.93 16.06 21.01
CA PRO A 189 -32.60 15.55 21.31
C PRO A 189 -32.53 14.07 20.93
N VAL A 190 -31.53 13.73 20.13
CA VAL A 190 -31.12 12.38 19.76
C VAL A 190 -29.85 12.07 20.55
N ASP A 191 -29.93 11.09 21.44
CA ASP A 191 -28.79 10.53 22.16
C ASP A 191 -28.91 9.01 22.14
N VAL A 192 -28.33 8.42 21.08
CA VAL A 192 -28.35 6.97 20.86
C VAL A 192 -26.93 6.45 20.77
N SER A 193 -26.68 5.31 21.39
CA SER A 193 -25.40 4.62 21.32
C SER A 193 -25.62 3.14 21.05
N SER A 194 -24.72 2.57 20.27
CA SER A 194 -24.71 1.17 19.88
C SER A 194 -23.26 0.71 19.78
N ASP A 195 -23.04 -0.56 20.07
CA ASP A 195 -21.76 -1.22 19.88
C ASP A 195 -21.98 -2.63 19.36
N GLY A 196 -20.96 -3.20 18.74
CA GLY A 196 -21.04 -4.56 18.23
C GLY A 196 -19.99 -4.88 17.20
N ASN A 197 -20.36 -5.69 16.22
CA ASN A 197 -19.45 -6.13 15.18
C ASN A 197 -19.81 -5.49 13.85
N TRP A 198 -18.82 -5.33 12.97
CA TRP A 198 -19.04 -4.84 11.62
C TRP A 198 -18.34 -5.72 10.60
N ILE A 199 -18.87 -5.76 9.39
CA ILE A 199 -18.23 -6.38 8.23
C ILE A 199 -18.39 -5.47 7.02
N LEU A 200 -17.52 -5.66 6.03
CA LEU A 200 -17.69 -5.07 4.72
C LEU A 200 -18.12 -6.12 3.71
N THR A 201 -19.01 -5.72 2.82
CA THR A 201 -19.54 -6.54 1.73
C THR A 201 -19.53 -5.74 0.43
N ASN A 202 -19.88 -6.39 -0.68
CA ASN A 202 -19.98 -5.75 -2.00
C ASN A 202 -18.69 -5.02 -2.41
N ASN A 203 -17.57 -5.75 -2.46
CA ASN A 203 -16.23 -5.21 -2.76
C ASN A 203 -15.86 -4.04 -1.84
N ASP A 204 -16.05 -4.22 -0.55
CA ASP A 204 -15.71 -3.26 0.52
C ASP A 204 -16.52 -1.94 0.54
N ASN A 205 -17.62 -1.86 -0.21
CA ASN A 205 -18.43 -0.63 -0.31
C ASN A 205 -19.67 -0.61 0.60
N VAL A 206 -20.06 -1.74 1.18
CA VAL A 206 -21.23 -1.81 2.07
C VAL A 206 -20.80 -2.24 3.45
N LEU A 207 -20.91 -1.31 4.40
CA LEU A 207 -20.74 -1.52 5.83
C LEU A 207 -22.01 -2.12 6.42
N VAL A 208 -21.89 -3.31 6.97
CA VAL A 208 -22.94 -3.95 7.75
C VAL A 208 -22.50 -3.93 9.20
N ILE A 209 -23.27 -3.27 10.06
CA ILE A 209 -23.05 -3.28 11.51
C ILE A 209 -24.12 -4.15 12.16
N THR A 210 -23.73 -4.91 13.18
CA THR A 210 -24.63 -5.75 13.97
C THR A 210 -24.50 -5.35 15.44
N ASP A 211 -25.56 -4.78 16.00
CA ASP A 211 -25.59 -4.36 17.39
C ASP A 211 -25.54 -5.56 18.34
N SER A 212 -24.67 -5.49 19.34
CA SER A 212 -24.37 -6.61 20.25
C SER A 212 -25.53 -6.93 21.20
N ASN A 213 -26.37 -5.94 21.50
CA ASN A 213 -27.44 -6.04 22.48
C ASN A 213 -28.76 -6.51 21.86
N THR A 214 -29.08 -5.98 20.69
CA THR A 214 -30.35 -6.19 19.98
C THR A 214 -30.22 -7.24 18.87
N GLY A 215 -29.01 -7.45 18.33
CA GLY A 215 -28.77 -8.28 17.16
C GLY A 215 -29.32 -7.69 15.85
N ILE A 216 -29.74 -6.42 15.86
CA ILE A 216 -30.24 -5.73 14.68
C ILE A 216 -29.04 -5.45 13.76
N GLU A 217 -29.24 -5.73 12.47
CA GLU A 217 -28.30 -5.38 11.42
C GLU A 217 -28.74 -4.09 10.72
N SER A 218 -27.80 -3.17 10.60
CA SER A 218 -27.97 -1.93 9.83
C SER A 218 -26.96 -1.89 8.70
N LEU A 219 -27.42 -1.44 7.53
CA LEU A 219 -26.62 -1.41 6.31
C LEU A 219 -26.34 0.04 5.92
N TYR A 220 -25.08 0.30 5.62
CA TYR A 220 -24.60 1.59 5.14
C TYR A 220 -23.74 1.41 3.89
N GLU A 221 -23.99 2.22 2.88
CA GLU A 221 -23.14 2.38 1.71
C GLU A 221 -22.04 3.40 2.00
N ILE A 222 -20.80 3.01 1.73
CA ILE A 222 -19.63 3.89 1.77
C ILE A 222 -19.55 4.57 0.40
N ILE A 223 -20.04 5.80 0.33
CA ILE A 223 -20.04 6.61 -0.90
C ILE A 223 -18.60 7.00 -1.25
N SER A 224 -17.81 7.37 -0.25
CA SER A 224 -16.37 7.60 -0.42
C SER A 224 -15.64 7.46 0.91
N ILE A 225 -14.37 7.04 0.86
CA ILE A 225 -13.51 6.96 2.03
C ILE A 225 -12.06 7.27 1.65
N THR A 226 -11.40 8.00 2.53
CA THR A 226 -9.98 8.36 2.48
C THR A 226 -9.38 8.23 3.88
N ASN A 227 -8.07 8.43 4.04
CA ASN A 227 -7.44 8.37 5.36
C ASN A 227 -7.90 9.45 6.35
N THR A 228 -8.61 10.48 5.90
CA THR A 228 -9.05 11.61 6.75
C THR A 228 -10.55 11.85 6.73
N ASN A 229 -11.24 11.51 5.65
CA ASN A 229 -12.66 11.79 5.46
C ASN A 229 -13.41 10.57 4.91
N ALA A 230 -14.66 10.41 5.31
CA ALA A 230 -15.57 9.41 4.78
C ALA A 230 -16.97 10.04 4.56
N VAL A 231 -17.68 9.54 3.56
CA VAL A 231 -19.10 9.82 3.33
C VAL A 231 -19.82 8.49 3.34
N ILE A 232 -20.75 8.32 4.27
CA ILE A 232 -21.46 7.07 4.52
C ILE A 232 -22.96 7.38 4.53
N SER A 233 -23.73 6.64 3.74
CA SER A 233 -25.19 6.75 3.71
C SER A 233 -25.83 5.43 4.13
N GLY A 234 -26.95 5.46 4.82
CA GLY A 234 -27.64 4.23 5.19
C GLY A 234 -29.04 4.48 5.73
N ILE A 235 -29.76 3.38 5.93
CA ILE A 235 -31.10 3.39 6.50
C ILE A 235 -31.00 2.79 7.89
N VAL A 236 -31.45 3.54 8.88
CA VAL A 236 -31.46 3.11 10.27
C VAL A 236 -32.90 2.91 10.74
N PRO A 237 -33.26 1.67 11.14
CA PRO A 237 -34.54 1.44 11.76
C PRO A 237 -34.55 2.10 13.14
N PHE A 238 -35.59 2.89 13.41
CA PHE A 238 -35.76 3.65 14.63
C PHE A 238 -37.17 3.44 15.18
N SER A 239 -37.28 2.98 16.42
CA SER A 239 -38.57 2.82 17.10
C SER A 239 -38.69 3.80 18.25
N GLN A 240 -39.74 4.63 18.26
CA GLN A 240 -40.00 5.58 19.34
C GLN A 240 -41.47 5.57 19.78
N GLU A 241 -41.69 5.66 21.10
CA GLU A 241 -43.02 5.82 21.67
C GLU A 241 -43.36 7.31 21.85
N VAL A 242 -44.39 7.78 21.16
CA VAL A 242 -44.91 9.15 21.24
C VAL A 242 -46.37 9.10 21.70
N MET A 243 -46.66 9.74 22.85
CA MET A 243 -48.01 9.79 23.44
C MET A 243 -48.67 8.41 23.67
N GLY A 244 -47.89 7.37 23.97
CA GLY A 244 -48.43 6.02 24.20
C GLY A 244 -48.63 5.18 22.94
N MET A 245 -48.14 5.65 21.79
CA MET A 245 -48.15 4.94 20.51
C MET A 245 -46.70 4.71 20.06
N ALA A 246 -46.38 3.50 19.64
CA ALA A 246 -45.08 3.18 19.06
C ALA A 246 -45.08 3.48 17.56
N PHE A 247 -44.04 4.16 17.11
CA PHE A 247 -43.76 4.45 15.71
C PHE A 247 -42.46 3.77 15.33
N ASP A 248 -42.52 2.90 14.32
CA ASP A 248 -41.35 2.32 13.67
C ASP A 248 -41.09 3.12 12.40
N LEU A 249 -39.90 3.70 12.30
CA LEU A 249 -39.48 4.60 11.24
C LEU A 249 -38.18 4.09 10.63
N ASP A 250 -38.06 4.25 9.33
CA ASP A 250 -36.80 4.06 8.61
C ASP A 250 -36.22 5.45 8.34
N ILE A 251 -35.12 5.77 9.01
CA ILE A 251 -34.46 7.06 8.84
C ILE A 251 -33.35 6.88 7.82
N GLU A 252 -33.49 7.53 6.67
CA GLU A 252 -32.41 7.69 5.71
C GLU A 252 -31.43 8.73 6.25
N MET A 253 -30.16 8.37 6.33
CA MET A 253 -29.10 9.26 6.79
C MET A 253 -27.95 9.30 5.81
N GLU A 254 -27.38 10.48 5.63
CA GLU A 254 -26.08 10.70 4.99
C GLU A 254 -25.16 11.41 5.97
N MET A 255 -23.99 10.82 6.22
CA MET A 255 -23.02 11.30 7.19
C MET A 255 -21.71 11.64 6.50
N ILE A 256 -21.17 12.81 6.83
CA ILE A 256 -19.79 13.18 6.54
C ILE A 256 -18.98 13.03 7.81
N LEU A 257 -17.96 12.20 7.76
CA LEU A 257 -17.10 11.87 8.88
C LEU A 257 -15.68 12.39 8.65
N GLU A 258 -15.07 12.90 9.71
CA GLU A 258 -13.66 13.31 9.75
C GLU A 258 -12.91 12.46 10.79
N LYS A 259 -11.77 11.89 10.40
CA LYS A 259 -10.95 11.03 11.25
C LYS A 259 -10.15 11.86 12.26
N GLN A 260 -10.07 11.39 13.52
CA GLN A 260 -9.28 12.00 14.59
C GLN A 260 -7.77 11.81 14.40
#